data_AF-A0A840G9W7-F1
#
_entry.id   AF-A0A840G9W7-F1
#
_cell.length_a   1.000
_cell.length_b   1.000
_cell.length_c   1.000
_cell.angle_alpha   90.00
_cell.angle_beta   90.00
_cell.angle_gamma   90.00
#
_symmetry.space_group_name_H-M   'P 1'
#
loop_
_entity.id
_entity.type
_entity.pdbx_description
1 polymer ?
#
loop_
_entity_poly.entity_id
_entity_poly.type
_entity_poly.pdbx_seq_one_letter_code
_entity_poly.pdbx_strand_id
1 'polypeptide(L)'
;MDALAAVGPLITPLAPVIDFVAGLIPDGRIADLLLVLLVAEGLLLIVWRRLTRRGPALADLLINLGAGASLILALRVALSGADPLLLAGCLSLALLTHVADLVRRWRRG
;
A
#
# COMPACT_ATOMS: atom_id res chain seq x y z
N MET A 1 26.98 15.49 -12.57
CA MET A 1 26.09 14.63 -13.38
C MET A 1 26.49 13.15 -13.21
N ASP A 2 27.09 12.81 -12.06
CA ASP A 2 27.98 11.65 -11.92
C ASP A 2 27.41 10.57 -10.98
N ALA A 3 26.38 10.91 -10.19
CA ALA A 3 25.68 9.97 -9.33
C ALA A 3 24.89 8.92 -10.14
N LEU A 4 24.29 9.28 -11.29
CA LEU A 4 23.56 8.34 -12.14
C LEU A 4 24.46 7.33 -12.85
N ALA A 5 25.69 7.73 -13.19
CA ALA A 5 26.68 6.86 -13.84
C ALA A 5 27.25 5.79 -12.88
N ALA A 6 27.38 6.11 -11.59
CA ALA A 6 27.85 5.17 -10.56
C ALA A 6 26.80 4.12 -10.17
N VAL A 7 25.51 4.44 -10.31
CA VAL A 7 24.39 3.55 -9.95
C VAL A 7 23.99 2.65 -11.13
N GLY A 8 24.33 3.04 -12.37
CA GLY A 8 24.07 2.27 -13.60
C GLY A 8 24.37 0.76 -13.50
N PRO A 9 25.57 0.33 -13.04
CA PRO A 9 25.92 -1.08 -12.91
C PRO A 9 25.02 -1.86 -11.93
N LEU A 10 24.56 -1.22 -10.86
CA LEU A 10 23.66 -1.80 -9.85
C LEU A 10 22.20 -1.86 -10.32
N ILE A 11 21.80 -0.92 -11.20
CA ILE A 11 20.45 -0.87 -11.78
C ILE A 11 20.28 -1.85 -12.92
N THR A 12 21.33 -2.13 -13.71
CA THR A 12 21.28 -3.04 -14.86
C THR A 12 20.53 -4.37 -14.62
N PRO A 13 20.75 -5.12 -13.51
CA PRO A 13 20.00 -6.34 -13.25
C PRO A 13 18.52 -6.11 -12.91
N LEU A 14 18.16 -4.92 -12.43
CA LEU A 14 16.80 -4.50 -12.07
C LEU A 14 16.08 -3.76 -13.20
N ALA A 15 16.78 -3.40 -14.28
CA ALA A 15 16.20 -2.76 -15.47
C ALA A 15 14.89 -3.41 -15.95
N PRO A 16 14.78 -4.75 -16.12
CA PRO A 16 13.52 -5.35 -16.54
C PRO A 16 12.38 -5.15 -15.54
N VAL A 17 12.69 -5.11 -14.24
CA VAL A 17 11.70 -4.86 -13.19
C VAL A 17 11.26 -3.40 -13.21
N ILE A 18 12.20 -2.48 -13.41
CA ILE A 18 11.93 -1.04 -13.49
C ILE A 18 11.07 -0.75 -14.72
N ASP A 19 11.40 -1.32 -15.88
CA ASP A 19 10.63 -1.15 -17.12
C ASP A 19 9.21 -1.72 -16.98
N PHE A 20 9.07 -2.88 -16.33
CA PHE A 20 7.77 -3.47 -16.03
C PHE A 20 6.93 -2.56 -15.12
N VAL A 21 7.51 -2.08 -14.01
CA VAL A 21 6.81 -1.17 -13.08
C VAL A 21 6.46 0.14 -13.77
N ALA A 22 7.39 0.71 -14.54
CA ALA A 22 7.19 1.93 -15.29
C ALA A 22 6.02 1.78 -16.29
N GLY A 23 5.87 0.63 -16.92
CA GLY A 23 4.74 0.33 -17.81
C GLY A 23 3.36 0.28 -17.12
N LEU A 24 3.30 0.12 -15.79
CA LEU A 24 2.04 0.05 -15.02
C LEU A 24 1.58 1.42 -14.48
N ILE A 25 2.46 2.41 -14.49
CA ILE A 25 2.18 3.76 -13.95
C ILE A 25 1.20 4.55 -14.83
N PRO A 26 1.35 4.62 -16.17
CA PRO A 26 0.52 5.50 -17.02
C PRO A 26 -0.98 5.24 -16.87
N ASP A 27 -1.38 3.97 -16.77
CA ASP A 27 -2.78 3.57 -16.68
C ASP A 27 -3.28 3.48 -15.23
N GLY A 28 -2.44 3.79 -14.24
CA GLY A 28 -2.73 3.62 -12.81
C GLY A 28 -2.89 2.16 -12.35
N ARG A 29 -2.57 1.17 -13.21
CA ARG A 29 -2.69 -0.27 -12.94
C ARG A 29 -1.77 -0.75 -11.81
N ILE A 30 -0.72 0.02 -11.52
CA ILE A 30 0.13 -0.22 -10.36
C ILE A 30 -0.67 -0.21 -9.06
N ALA A 31 -1.68 0.66 -8.93
CA ALA A 31 -2.52 0.69 -7.74
C ALA A 31 -3.45 -0.54 -7.67
N ASP A 32 -3.94 -1.04 -8.80
CA ASP A 32 -4.74 -2.27 -8.84
C ASP A 32 -3.89 -3.48 -8.39
N LEU A 33 -2.62 -3.56 -8.83
CA LEU A 33 -1.67 -4.59 -8.39
C LEU A 33 -1.38 -4.50 -6.89
N LEU A 34 -1.14 -3.29 -6.38
CA LEU A 34 -0.93 -3.06 -4.95
C LEU A 34 -2.17 -3.43 -4.13
N LEU A 35 -3.38 -3.16 -4.63
CA LEU A 35 -4.62 -3.53 -3.95
C LEU A 35 -4.77 -5.06 -3.87
N VAL A 36 -4.46 -5.78 -4.95
CA VAL A 36 -4.46 -7.25 -4.97
C VAL A 36 -3.45 -7.81 -3.98
N LEU A 37 -2.24 -7.24 -3.94
CA LEU A 37 -1.20 -7.66 -3.00
C LEU A 37 -1.61 -7.41 -1.55
N LEU A 38 -2.23 -6.27 -1.25
CA LEU A 38 -2.75 -5.93 0.07
C LEU A 38 -3.84 -6.91 0.52
N VAL A 39 -4.77 -7.26 -0.38
CA VAL A 39 -5.81 -8.27 -0.10
C VAL A 39 -5.15 -9.63 0.15
N ALA A 40 -4.18 -10.04 -0.66
CA ALA A 40 -3.44 -11.28 -0.49
C ALA A 40 -2.70 -11.32 0.86
N GLU A 41 -2.04 -10.23 1.26
CA GLU A 41 -1.39 -10.09 2.56
C GLU A 41 -2.40 -10.24 3.71
N GLY A 42 -3.54 -9.55 3.61
CA GLY A 42 -4.62 -9.67 4.58
C GLY A 42 -5.13 -11.10 4.73
N LEU A 43 -5.38 -11.80 3.62
CA LEU A 43 -5.76 -13.21 3.64
C LEU A 43 -4.68 -14.09 4.27
N LEU A 44 -3.42 -13.90 3.87
CA LEU A 44 -2.30 -14.70 4.37
C LEU A 44 -2.16 -14.55 5.88
N LEU A 45 -2.27 -13.34 6.42
CA LEU A 45 -2.20 -13.09 7.85
C LEU A 45 -3.41 -13.67 8.60
N ILE A 46 -4.61 -13.61 8.02
CA ILE A 46 -5.80 -14.25 8.60
C ILE A 46 -5.62 -15.77 8.66
N VAL A 47 -5.16 -16.39 7.58
CA VAL A 47 -4.89 -17.84 7.51
C VAL A 47 -3.79 -18.22 8.51
N TRP A 48 -2.67 -17.50 8.51
CA TRP A 48 -1.58 -17.71 9.45
C TRP A 48 -2.05 -17.64 10.91
N ARG A 49 -2.89 -16.65 11.23
CA ARG A 49 -3.45 -16.51 12.58
C ARG A 49 -4.39 -17.66 12.93
N ARG A 50 -5.20 -18.13 11.99
CA ARG A 50 -6.06 -19.32 12.21
C ARG A 50 -5.24 -20.58 12.48
N LEU A 51 -4.11 -20.74 11.80
CA LEU A 51 -3.23 -21.90 11.96
C LEU A 51 -2.41 -21.83 13.26
N THR A 52 -1.88 -20.65 13.59
CA THR A 52 -0.87 -20.50 14.66
C THR A 52 -1.44 -19.98 15.98
N ARG A 53 -2.67 -19.43 15.97
CA ARG A 53 -3.31 -18.65 17.07
C ARG A 53 -2.44 -17.52 17.64
N ARG A 54 -1.39 -17.15 16.92
CA ARG A 54 -0.43 -16.08 17.27
C ARG A 54 -0.60 -14.93 16.28
N GLY A 55 -0.33 -13.71 16.74
CA GLY A 55 -0.36 -12.50 15.92
C GLY A 55 -1.26 -11.39 16.49
N PRO A 56 -1.22 -10.19 15.88
CA PRO A 56 -2.00 -9.03 16.29
C PRO A 56 -3.51 -9.32 16.24
N ALA A 57 -4.29 -8.56 17.04
CA ALA A 57 -5.73 -8.73 17.04
C ALA A 57 -6.31 -8.43 15.66
N LEU A 58 -7.36 -9.17 15.24
CA LEU A 58 -7.99 -8.98 13.91
C LEU A 58 -8.35 -7.52 13.65
N ALA A 59 -8.83 -6.84 14.69
CA ALA A 59 -9.22 -5.45 14.59
C ALA A 59 -8.03 -4.52 14.28
N ASP A 60 -6.82 -4.82 14.73
CA ASP A 60 -5.62 -4.02 14.39
C ASP A 60 -5.19 -4.28 12.96
N LEU A 61 -5.32 -5.53 12.54
CA LEU A 61 -5.04 -5.94 11.17
C LEU A 61 -5.98 -5.25 10.18
N LEU A 62 -7.28 -5.20 10.49
CA LEU A 62 -8.28 -4.53 9.66
C LEU A 62 -8.07 -3.02 9.58
N ILE A 63 -7.66 -2.37 10.68
CA ILE A 63 -7.38 -0.93 10.65
C ILE A 63 -6.13 -0.64 9.81
N ASN A 64 -5.07 -1.44 9.95
CA ASN A 64 -3.85 -1.28 9.16
C ASN A 64 -4.10 -1.54 7.66
N LEU A 65 -4.84 -2.61 7.32
CA LEU A 65 -5.26 -2.88 5.95
C LEU A 65 -6.18 -1.78 5.40
N GLY A 66 -7.06 -1.23 6.22
CA GLY A 66 -7.92 -0.10 5.85
C GLY A 66 -7.11 1.15 5.49
N ALA A 67 -6.05 1.45 6.25
CA ALA A 67 -5.14 2.55 5.95
C ALA A 67 -4.40 2.32 4.63
N GLY A 68 -3.84 1.11 4.44
CA GLY A 68 -3.17 0.73 3.19
C GLY A 68 -4.11 0.80 1.97
N ALA A 69 -5.33 0.28 2.09
CA ALA A 69 -6.31 0.28 1.01
C ALA A 69 -6.72 1.69 0.62
N SER A 70 -6.94 2.56 1.61
CA SER A 70 -7.32 3.96 1.39
C SER A 70 -6.21 4.74 0.68
N LEU A 71 -4.94 4.48 1.01
CA LEU A 71 -3.79 5.10 0.36
C LEU A 71 -3.61 4.59 -1.08
N ILE A 72 -3.79 3.29 -1.32
CA ILE A 72 -3.72 2.70 -2.67
C ILE A 72 -4.86 3.21 -3.55
N LEU A 73 -6.07 3.38 -3.01
CA LEU A 73 -7.19 4.01 -3.71
C LEU A 73 -6.91 5.48 -4.02
N ALA A 74 -6.34 6.24 -3.08
CA ALA A 74 -5.91 7.61 -3.33
C ALA A 74 -4.89 7.67 -4.48
N LEU A 75 -3.91 6.76 -4.48
CA LEU A 75 -2.94 6.63 -5.57
C LEU A 75 -3.64 6.31 -6.91
N ARG A 76 -4.62 5.39 -6.93
CA ARG A 76 -5.40 5.08 -8.13
C ARG A 76 -6.10 6.32 -8.67
N VAL A 77 -6.81 7.06 -7.82
CA VAL A 77 -7.54 8.28 -8.20
C VAL A 77 -6.57 9.34 -8.75
N ALA A 78 -5.43 9.54 -8.09
CA ALA A 78 -4.41 10.50 -8.51
C ALA A 78 -3.79 10.15 -9.87
N LEU A 79 -3.45 8.88 -10.11
CA LEU A 79 -2.88 8.43 -11.38
C LEU A 79 -3.89 8.43 -12.52
N SER A 80 -5.18 8.23 -12.21
CA SER A 80 -6.25 8.21 -13.23
C SER A 80 -6.73 9.61 -13.62
N GLY A 81 -6.25 10.67 -12.95
CA GLY A 81 -6.77 12.03 -13.12
C GLY A 81 -8.25 12.16 -12.73
N ALA A 82 -8.73 11.29 -11.84
CA ALA A 82 -10.13 11.25 -11.42
C ALA A 82 -10.48 12.41 -10.45
N ASP A 83 -11.73 12.48 -10.03
CA ASP A 83 -12.29 13.59 -9.23
C ASP A 83 -11.43 13.89 -7.96
N PRO A 84 -10.93 15.12 -7.80
CA PRO A 84 -10.20 15.56 -6.60
C PRO A 84 -10.95 15.33 -5.29
N LEU A 85 -12.29 15.34 -5.30
CA LEU A 85 -13.09 15.06 -4.11
C LEU A 85 -12.95 13.61 -3.65
N LEU A 86 -12.90 12.65 -4.58
CA LEU A 86 -12.64 11.24 -4.26
C LEU A 86 -11.24 11.05 -3.70
N LEU A 87 -10.25 11.78 -4.23
CA LEU A 87 -8.88 11.76 -3.71
C LEU A 87 -8.85 12.26 -2.27
N ALA A 88 -9.45 13.43 -2.00
CA ALA A 88 -9.55 13.99 -0.66
C ALA A 88 -10.27 13.05 0.31
N GLY A 89 -11.35 12.40 -0.14
CA GLY A 89 -12.06 11.38 0.63
C GLY A 89 -11.20 10.18 1.00
N CYS A 90 -10.46 9.63 0.03
CA CYS A 90 -9.54 8.50 0.26
C CYS A 90 -8.41 8.88 1.24
N LEU A 91 -7.81 10.06 1.07
CA LEU A 91 -6.76 10.55 1.98
C LEU A 91 -7.31 10.81 3.40
N SER A 92 -8.52 11.36 3.51
CA SER A 92 -9.18 11.56 4.80
C SER A 92 -9.44 10.23 5.49
N LEU A 93 -9.93 9.23 4.76
CA LEU A 93 -10.15 7.89 5.28
C LEU A 93 -8.85 7.24 5.74
N ALA A 94 -7.78 7.36 4.95
CA ALA A 94 -6.45 6.86 5.30
C ALA A 94 -5.97 7.48 6.62
N LEU A 95 -6.10 8.81 6.78
CA LEU A 95 -5.74 9.51 8.00
C LEU A 95 -6.57 9.02 9.20
N LEU A 96 -7.89 8.89 9.05
CA LEU A 96 -8.77 8.41 10.10
C LEU A 96 -8.40 6.99 10.56
N THR A 97 -8.15 6.08 9.62
CA THR A 97 -7.68 4.73 9.95
C THR A 97 -6.33 4.75 10.67
N HIS A 98 -5.43 5.65 10.29
CA HIS A 98 -4.12 5.74 10.91
C HIS A 98 -4.17 6.27 12.35
N VAL A 99 -5.00 7.29 12.59
CA VAL A 99 -5.27 7.83 13.93
C VAL A 99 -5.93 6.75 14.79
N ALA A 100 -6.90 6.01 14.25
CA ALA A 100 -7.53 4.91 14.97
C ALA A 100 -6.51 3.82 15.37
N ASP A 101 -5.57 3.46 14.50
CA ASP A 101 -4.49 2.52 14.84
C ASP A 101 -3.61 3.07 15.97
N LEU A 102 -3.18 4.32 15.84
CA LEU A 102 -2.31 4.97 16.83
C LEU A 102 -2.96 5.06 18.21
N VAL A 103 -4.23 5.46 18.28
CA VAL A 103 -5.00 5.52 19.53
C VAL A 103 -5.14 4.13 20.16
N ARG A 104 -5.35 3.08 19.34
CA ARG A 104 -5.50 1.71 19.85
C ARG A 104 -4.17 1.13 20.31
N ARG A 105 -3.06 1.46 19.63
CA ARG A 105 -1.71 1.10 20.08
C ARG A 105 -1.35 1.82 21.39
N TRP A 106 -1.64 3.12 21.48
CA TRP A 106 -1.37 3.92 22.68
C TRP A 106 -2.15 3.43 23.90
N ARG A 107 -3.40 2.96 23.73
CA ARG A 107 -4.21 2.42 24.83
C ARG A 107 -3.80 1.01 25.29
N ARG A 108 -2.94 0.31 24.55
CA ARG A 108 -2.46 -1.04 24.88
C ARG A 108 -1.05 -1.08 25.43
N GLY A 109 -0.31 0.02 25.30
CA GLY A 109 0.95 0.26 26.02
C GLY A 109 0.67 0.80 27.42
#